data_AF-A0A4Q6ATT8-F1
#
_entry.id   AF-A0A4Q6ATT8-F1
#
_cell.length_a   1.000
_cell.length_b   1.000
_cell.length_c   1.000
_cell.angle_alpha   90.00
_cell.angle_beta   90.00
_cell.angle_gamma   90.00
#
_symmetry.space_group_name_H-M   'P 1'
#
loop_
_entity.id
_entity.type
_entity.pdbx_description
1 polymer ?
#
loop_
_entity_poly.entity_id
_entity_poly.type
_entity_poly.pdbx_seq_one_letter_code
_entity_poly.pdbx_strand_id
1 'polypeptide(L)'
;FRTLGLQCKAASNGLPTFISPWIDGKKAVLAATAELTKTDAVSVEEHEREWREIFHGMQGAVDAVAFQDGHIDYTELDTFFTVNKKMADAYGLQCWTNAESFDRDMPIKFLPIKFEKLRLKLEAARRCGYDKAITFEFSHFMSPQSAYVQAHHLYNRYLEYKQTL
;
A
#
# COMPACT_ATOMS: atom_id res chain seq x y z
N PHE A 1 -18.10 -0.89 2.91
CA PHE A 1 -17.48 -2.09 2.31
C PHE A 1 -18.40 -3.32 2.30
N ARG A 2 -19.05 -3.67 3.41
CA ARG A 2 -19.84 -4.91 3.52
C ARG A 2 -20.89 -5.13 2.42
N THR A 3 -21.81 -4.19 2.22
CA THR A 3 -22.90 -4.34 1.23
C THR A 3 -22.37 -4.55 -0.19
N LEU A 4 -21.41 -3.72 -0.61
CA LEU A 4 -20.81 -3.82 -1.94
C LEU A 4 -20.04 -5.13 -2.14
N GLY A 5 -19.22 -5.54 -1.16
CA GLY A 5 -18.47 -6.79 -1.25
C GLY A 5 -19.37 -8.03 -1.35
N LEU A 6 -20.45 -8.07 -0.55
CA LEU A 6 -21.44 -9.15 -0.63
C LEU A 6 -22.19 -9.17 -1.97
N GLN A 7 -22.52 -8.00 -2.51
CA GLN A 7 -23.15 -7.91 -3.84
C GLN A 7 -22.21 -8.38 -4.96
N CYS A 8 -20.94 -7.96 -4.94
CA CYS A 8 -19.93 -8.44 -5.88
C CYS A 8 -19.80 -9.97 -5.83
N LYS A 9 -19.71 -10.54 -4.62
CA LYS A 9 -19.62 -11.99 -4.42
C LYS A 9 -20.89 -12.71 -4.92
N ALA A 10 -22.08 -12.21 -4.58
CA ALA A 10 -23.33 -12.81 -5.03
C ALA A 10 -23.47 -12.78 -6.56
N ALA A 11 -23.12 -11.67 -7.21
CA ALA A 11 -23.23 -11.52 -8.66
C ALA A 11 -22.19 -12.34 -9.44
N SER A 12 -21.05 -12.65 -8.82
CA SER A 12 -19.91 -13.31 -9.48
C SER A 12 -19.72 -14.78 -9.08
N ASN A 13 -20.68 -15.36 -8.34
CA ASN A 13 -20.55 -16.70 -7.77
C ASN A 13 -19.30 -16.86 -6.87
N GLY A 14 -19.04 -15.83 -6.05
CA GLY A 14 -18.03 -15.87 -4.99
C GLY A 14 -16.62 -15.45 -5.40
N LEU A 15 -16.44 -14.65 -6.46
CA LEU A 15 -15.09 -14.15 -6.78
C LEU A 15 -14.47 -13.34 -5.62
N PRO A 16 -13.13 -13.37 -5.47
CA PRO A 16 -12.45 -12.59 -4.45
C PRO A 16 -12.60 -11.07 -4.63
N THR A 17 -12.53 -10.36 -3.52
CA THR A 17 -12.71 -8.93 -3.38
C THR A 17 -11.62 -8.37 -2.47
N PHE A 18 -11.11 -7.19 -2.77
CA PHE A 18 -10.12 -6.52 -1.94
C PHE A 18 -10.37 -5.01 -1.90
N ILE A 19 -9.80 -4.35 -0.90
CA ILE A 19 -9.76 -2.88 -0.81
C ILE A 19 -8.31 -2.40 -0.77
N SER A 20 -8.04 -1.20 -1.27
CA SER A 20 -6.71 -0.58 -1.22
C SER A 20 -6.73 0.79 -0.53
N PRO A 21 -6.90 0.82 0.80
CA PRO A 21 -6.90 2.05 1.58
C PRO A 21 -5.48 2.63 1.74
N TRP A 22 -5.36 3.83 2.30
CA TRP A 22 -4.08 4.39 2.71
C TRP A 22 -3.95 4.45 4.23
N ILE A 23 -2.71 4.57 4.70
CA ILE A 23 -2.38 4.84 6.10
C ILE A 23 -2.36 6.37 6.28
N ASP A 24 -2.97 6.89 7.34
CA ASP A 24 -2.98 8.33 7.63
C ASP A 24 -1.66 8.81 8.25
N GLY A 25 -0.58 8.58 7.50
CA GLY A 25 0.78 8.90 7.91
C GLY A 25 1.17 10.34 7.59
N LYS A 26 2.39 10.71 8.01
CA LYS A 26 2.95 12.07 7.86
C LYS A 26 2.81 12.65 6.45
N LYS A 27 2.92 11.84 5.40
CA LYS A 27 2.86 12.32 4.01
C LYS A 27 1.42 12.51 3.52
N ALA A 28 0.41 11.93 4.18
CA ALA A 28 -1.01 12.22 3.92
C ALA A 28 -1.37 13.63 4.43
N VAL A 29 -0.95 13.95 5.66
CA VAL A 29 -1.15 15.26 6.30
C VAL A 29 -0.50 16.39 5.48
N LEU A 30 0.74 16.20 5.02
CA LEU A 30 1.45 17.18 4.18
C LEU A 30 0.81 17.40 2.79
N ALA A 31 0.03 16.44 2.29
CA ALA A 31 -0.67 16.58 1.02
C ALA A 31 -1.98 17.38 1.14
N ALA A 32 -2.58 17.45 2.35
CA ALA A 32 -3.90 18.02 2.57
C ALA A 32 -3.89 19.55 2.75
N THR A 33 -2.90 20.14 3.44
CA THR A 33 -2.79 21.61 3.64
C THR A 33 -1.38 22.02 4.03
N ALA A 34 -0.93 23.20 3.59
CA ALA A 34 0.40 23.76 3.89
C ALA A 34 0.60 24.17 5.37
N GLU A 35 -0.43 24.06 6.21
CA GLU A 35 -0.47 24.58 7.59
C GLU A 35 -0.46 23.50 8.69
N LEU A 36 -0.64 22.21 8.35
CA LEU A 36 -0.64 21.14 9.35
C LEU A 36 0.80 20.75 9.72
N THR A 37 1.12 20.86 11.01
CA THR A 37 2.45 20.54 11.55
C THR A 37 2.59 19.04 11.84
N LYS A 38 3.83 18.57 11.98
CA LYS A 38 4.26 17.15 12.13
C LYS A 38 3.51 16.31 13.19
N THR A 39 2.71 16.92 14.05
CA THR A 39 2.05 16.31 15.22
C THR A 39 0.78 15.52 14.91
N ASP A 40 0.23 15.62 13.69
CA ASP A 40 -1.11 15.08 13.37
C ASP A 40 -1.09 13.73 12.62
N ALA A 41 0.06 13.05 12.54
CA ALA A 41 0.09 11.70 11.96
C ALA A 41 -0.51 10.68 12.93
N VAL A 42 -1.30 9.73 12.41
CA VAL A 42 -1.95 8.69 13.23
C VAL A 42 -0.89 7.85 13.97
N SER A 43 -1.13 7.57 15.26
CA SER A 43 -0.28 6.63 15.99
C SER A 43 -0.53 5.20 15.52
N VAL A 44 0.42 4.31 15.75
CA VAL A 44 0.29 2.90 15.37
C VAL A 44 -0.86 2.23 16.14
N GLU A 45 -1.05 2.58 17.41
CA GLU A 45 -2.11 2.08 18.27
C GLU A 45 -3.49 2.57 17.82
N GLU A 46 -3.58 3.85 17.42
CA GLU A 46 -4.80 4.43 16.86
C GLU A 46 -5.16 3.76 15.54
N HIS A 47 -4.19 3.64 14.62
CA HIS A 47 -4.34 2.91 13.37
C HIS A 47 -4.80 1.46 13.61
N GLU A 48 -4.19 0.74 14.55
CA GLU A 48 -4.62 -0.62 14.91
C GLU A 48 -6.07 -0.62 15.41
N ARG A 49 -6.45 0.32 16.29
CA ARG A 49 -7.80 0.37 16.86
C ARG A 49 -8.86 0.58 15.78
N GLU A 50 -8.71 1.63 14.97
CA GLU A 50 -9.68 1.98 13.93
C GLU A 50 -9.81 0.87 12.87
N TRP A 51 -8.67 0.33 12.41
CA TRP A 51 -8.71 -0.71 11.39
C TRP A 51 -9.25 -2.04 11.91
N ARG A 52 -9.10 -2.36 13.20
CA ARG A 52 -9.76 -3.53 13.78
C ARG A 52 -11.28 -3.41 13.74
N GLU A 53 -11.84 -2.22 13.97
CA GLU A 53 -13.29 -2.00 13.86
C GLU A 53 -13.77 -2.15 12.40
N ILE A 54 -13.01 -1.58 11.45
CA ILE A 54 -13.31 -1.71 10.02
C ILE A 54 -13.23 -3.18 9.57
N PHE A 55 -12.19 -3.91 9.99
CA PHE A 55 -11.97 -5.31 9.63
C PHE A 55 -13.08 -6.20 10.16
N HIS A 56 -13.51 -5.96 11.40
CA HIS A 56 -14.67 -6.64 11.96
C HIS A 56 -15.95 -6.39 11.13
N GLY A 57 -16.20 -5.13 10.75
CA GLY A 57 -17.38 -4.77 9.96
C GLY A 57 -17.43 -5.31 8.54
N MET A 58 -16.30 -5.78 7.98
CA MET A 58 -16.21 -6.28 6.60
C MET A 58 -16.04 -7.79 6.46
N GLN A 59 -16.08 -8.55 7.57
CA GLN A 59 -15.97 -10.01 7.53
C GLN A 59 -16.97 -10.66 6.56
N GLY A 60 -16.47 -11.59 5.75
CA GLY A 60 -17.22 -12.28 4.70
C GLY A 60 -17.46 -11.47 3.42
N ALA A 61 -17.20 -10.16 3.43
CA ALA A 61 -17.41 -9.28 2.27
C ALA A 61 -16.11 -8.90 1.55
N VAL A 62 -14.96 -8.95 2.23
CA VAL A 62 -13.63 -8.59 1.72
C VAL A 62 -12.66 -9.71 2.04
N ASP A 63 -11.82 -10.10 1.08
CA ASP A 63 -10.87 -11.22 1.22
C ASP A 63 -9.42 -10.74 1.42
N ALA A 64 -9.09 -9.54 0.97
CA ALA A 64 -7.75 -8.97 1.08
C ALA A 64 -7.76 -7.46 1.33
N VAL A 65 -6.70 -6.96 1.97
CA VAL A 65 -6.47 -5.52 2.16
C VAL A 65 -5.08 -5.17 1.64
N ALA A 66 -5.01 -4.22 0.71
CA ALA A 66 -3.78 -3.77 0.07
C ALA A 66 -3.47 -2.31 0.42
N PHE A 67 -2.91 -2.06 1.60
CA PHE A 67 -2.60 -0.69 2.04
C PHE A 67 -1.62 -0.01 1.07
N GLN A 68 -1.92 1.25 0.71
CA GLN A 68 -1.01 2.15 0.01
C GLN A 68 0.13 2.53 0.96
N ASP A 69 1.35 2.19 0.57
CA ASP A 69 2.51 2.21 1.45
C ASP A 69 3.34 3.50 1.42
N GLY A 70 2.95 4.49 0.60
CA GLY A 70 3.72 5.71 0.42
C GLY A 70 3.38 6.86 1.38
N HIS A 71 2.43 6.70 2.30
CA HIS A 71 2.01 7.78 3.21
C HIS A 71 2.80 7.84 4.53
N ILE A 72 3.55 6.79 4.86
CA ILE A 72 4.41 6.68 6.04
C ILE A 72 5.88 6.87 5.70
N ASP A 73 6.72 7.16 6.69
CA ASP A 73 8.17 7.21 6.50
C ASP A 73 8.77 5.81 6.26
N TYR A 74 9.89 5.73 5.55
CA TYR A 74 10.57 4.46 5.29
C TYR A 74 11.06 3.78 6.58
N THR A 75 11.35 4.56 7.62
CA THR A 75 11.73 4.05 8.95
C THR A 75 10.56 3.46 9.74
N GLU A 76 9.32 3.77 9.34
CA GLU A 76 8.08 3.33 10.01
C GLU A 76 7.45 2.11 9.32
N LEU A 77 7.98 1.68 8.16
CA LEU A 77 7.45 0.57 7.37
C LEU A 77 7.26 -0.69 8.21
N ASP A 78 8.30 -1.18 8.86
CA ASP A 78 8.25 -2.44 9.60
C ASP A 78 7.23 -2.39 10.76
N THR A 79 7.07 -1.22 11.40
CA THR A 79 6.12 -1.01 12.50
C THR A 79 4.67 -1.12 12.01
N PHE A 80 4.30 -0.34 10.99
CA PHE A 80 2.94 -0.39 10.44
C PHE A 80 2.66 -1.73 9.73
N PHE A 81 3.65 -2.30 9.06
CA PHE A 81 3.51 -3.55 8.33
C PHE A 81 3.28 -4.73 9.27
N THR A 82 3.97 -4.76 10.41
CA THR A 82 3.76 -5.78 11.45
C THR A 82 2.34 -5.71 12.01
N VAL A 83 1.83 -4.51 12.30
CA VAL A 83 0.47 -4.32 12.82
C VAL A 83 -0.58 -4.68 11.78
N ASN A 84 -0.39 -4.27 10.52
CA ASN A 84 -1.29 -4.64 9.42
C ASN A 84 -1.36 -6.16 9.23
N LYS A 85 -0.22 -6.86 9.24
CA LYS A 85 -0.19 -8.32 9.14
C LYS A 85 -0.89 -8.99 10.32
N LYS A 86 -0.59 -8.57 11.55
CA LYS A 86 -1.26 -9.07 12.77
C LYS A 86 -2.78 -8.91 12.70
N MET A 87 -3.27 -7.75 12.25
CA MET A 87 -4.71 -7.52 12.07
C MET A 87 -5.29 -8.42 10.97
N ALA A 88 -4.64 -8.50 9.81
CA ALA A 88 -5.12 -9.33 8.71
C ALA A 88 -5.25 -10.81 9.14
N ASP A 89 -4.23 -11.34 9.82
CA ASP A 89 -4.24 -12.71 10.33
C ASP A 89 -5.35 -12.95 11.35
N ALA A 90 -5.58 -12.00 12.27
CA ALA A 90 -6.63 -12.10 13.28
C ALA A 90 -8.05 -12.14 12.69
N TYR A 91 -8.25 -11.57 11.50
CA TYR A 91 -9.55 -11.54 10.81
C TYR A 91 -9.65 -12.48 9.61
N GLY A 92 -8.61 -13.29 9.34
CA GLY A 92 -8.59 -14.23 8.21
C GLY A 92 -8.54 -13.56 6.83
N LEU A 93 -7.93 -12.37 6.75
CA LEU A 93 -7.76 -11.60 5.52
C LEU A 93 -6.38 -11.84 4.92
N GLN A 94 -6.26 -11.80 3.59
CA GLN A 94 -4.95 -11.71 2.96
C GLN A 94 -4.35 -10.30 3.15
N CYS A 95 -3.09 -10.25 3.55
CA CYS A 95 -2.36 -9.03 3.80
C CYS A 95 -1.51 -8.68 2.57
N TRP A 96 -1.95 -7.66 1.82
CA TRP A 96 -1.26 -7.21 0.61
C TRP A 96 -0.65 -5.83 0.84
N THR A 97 0.40 -5.51 0.09
CA THR A 97 0.90 -4.14 -0.03
C THR A 97 0.56 -3.58 -1.41
N ASN A 98 0.01 -2.38 -1.46
CA ASN A 98 -0.01 -1.58 -2.68
C ASN A 98 1.25 -0.72 -2.70
N ALA A 99 2.30 -1.29 -3.30
CA ALA A 99 3.60 -0.69 -3.42
C ALA A 99 3.60 0.40 -4.49
N GLU A 100 3.38 1.64 -4.06
CA GLU A 100 3.28 2.78 -4.98
C GLU A 100 4.58 2.97 -5.76
N SER A 101 4.47 3.02 -7.08
CA SER A 101 5.63 3.15 -7.98
C SER A 101 5.90 4.60 -8.37
N PHE A 102 5.23 5.57 -7.75
CA PHE A 102 5.44 7.01 -7.92
C PHE A 102 6.01 7.66 -6.64
N ASP A 103 6.70 8.80 -6.80
CA ASP A 103 7.40 9.48 -5.70
C ASP A 103 6.54 10.58 -5.08
N ARG A 104 6.17 10.42 -3.81
CA ARG A 104 5.44 11.43 -3.03
C ARG A 104 6.32 12.53 -2.44
N ASP A 105 7.63 12.37 -2.47
CA ASP A 105 8.58 13.30 -1.84
C ASP A 105 9.07 14.38 -2.83
N MET A 106 8.52 14.40 -4.05
CA MET A 106 8.90 15.32 -5.11
C MET A 106 7.93 16.51 -5.22
N PRO A 107 8.40 17.69 -5.64
CA PRO A 107 7.54 18.85 -5.86
C PRO A 107 6.55 18.65 -7.03
N ILE A 108 6.88 17.78 -7.99
CA ILE A 108 5.98 17.39 -9.08
C ILE A 108 5.18 16.16 -8.63
N LYS A 109 3.85 16.32 -8.51
CA LYS A 109 2.92 15.26 -8.10
C LYS A 109 2.22 14.67 -9.34
N PHE A 110 2.58 13.49 -9.85
CA PHE A 110 3.66 12.58 -9.42
C PHE A 110 4.48 12.05 -10.61
N LEU A 111 5.76 11.74 -10.35
CA LEU A 111 6.69 11.07 -11.27
C LEU A 111 7.12 9.69 -10.72
N PRO A 112 7.73 8.80 -11.53
CA PRO A 112 8.19 7.49 -11.07
C PRO A 112 9.12 7.57 -9.85
N ILE A 113 8.96 6.62 -8.91
CA ILE A 113 9.72 6.54 -7.67
C ILE A 113 11.18 6.15 -7.92
N LYS A 114 12.08 6.64 -7.06
CA LYS A 114 13.45 6.11 -7.00
C LYS A 114 13.43 4.63 -6.62
N PHE A 115 14.18 3.79 -7.35
CA PHE A 115 14.16 2.33 -7.19
C PHE A 115 14.48 1.89 -5.75
N GLU A 116 15.44 2.52 -5.08
CA GLU A 116 15.82 2.17 -3.71
C GLU A 116 14.66 2.35 -2.73
N LYS A 117 13.81 3.36 -2.93
CA LYS A 117 12.60 3.56 -2.11
C LYS A 117 11.60 2.44 -2.35
N LEU A 118 11.36 2.05 -3.61
CA LEU A 118 10.49 0.92 -3.94
C LEU A 118 11.02 -0.39 -3.33
N ARG A 119 12.32 -0.63 -3.45
CA ARG A 119 13.00 -1.81 -2.88
C ARG A 119 12.80 -1.89 -1.37
N LEU A 120 13.00 -0.79 -0.64
CA LEU A 120 12.79 -0.76 0.82
C LEU A 120 11.38 -1.20 1.21
N LYS A 121 10.36 -0.73 0.49
CA LYS A 121 8.96 -1.10 0.72
C LYS A 121 8.69 -2.57 0.44
N LEU A 122 9.19 -3.09 -0.68
CA LEU A 122 9.05 -4.51 -1.04
C LEU A 122 9.77 -5.43 -0.04
N GLU A 123 10.96 -5.04 0.41
CA GLU A 123 11.72 -5.80 1.40
C GLU A 123 11.06 -5.78 2.77
N ALA A 124 10.48 -4.65 3.20
CA ALA A 124 9.68 -4.57 4.42
C ALA A 124 8.47 -5.50 4.35
N ALA A 125 7.72 -5.48 3.25
CA ALA A 125 6.58 -6.37 3.05
C ALA A 125 6.99 -7.84 3.12
N ARG A 126 8.12 -8.20 2.48
CA ARG A 126 8.69 -9.56 2.54
C ARG A 126 9.10 -9.95 3.97
N ARG A 127 9.78 -9.07 4.72
CA ARG A 127 10.18 -9.32 6.12
C ARG A 127 8.97 -9.53 7.03
N CYS A 128 7.91 -8.76 6.83
CA CYS A 128 6.68 -8.86 7.61
C CYS A 128 5.71 -9.97 7.14
N GLY A 129 6.09 -10.77 6.14
CA GLY A 129 5.29 -11.93 5.71
C GLY A 129 4.01 -11.57 4.95
N TYR A 130 4.03 -10.51 4.15
CA TYR A 130 2.90 -10.15 3.28
C TYR A 130 2.66 -11.20 2.18
N ASP A 131 1.39 -11.41 1.85
CA ASP A 131 0.96 -12.46 0.91
C ASP A 131 1.15 -12.05 -0.55
N LYS A 132 1.05 -10.75 -0.85
CA LYS A 132 1.16 -10.21 -2.22
C LYS A 132 1.56 -8.74 -2.23
N ALA A 133 2.32 -8.34 -3.24
CA ALA A 133 2.52 -6.95 -3.62
C ALA A 133 1.80 -6.65 -4.94
N ILE A 134 1.06 -5.54 -4.97
CA ILE A 134 0.51 -4.91 -6.19
C ILE A 134 1.06 -3.49 -6.29
N THR A 135 0.78 -2.76 -7.37
CA THR A 135 1.24 -1.38 -7.50
C THR A 135 0.21 -0.49 -8.19
N PHE A 136 0.10 0.73 -7.69
CA PHE A 136 -0.39 1.87 -8.44
C PHE A 136 0.83 2.66 -8.95
N GLU A 137 1.14 2.67 -10.24
CA GLU A 137 0.57 1.87 -11.32
C GLU A 137 1.64 1.56 -12.37
N PHE A 138 1.60 0.36 -12.94
CA PHE A 138 2.61 -0.10 -13.89
C PHE A 138 2.69 0.79 -15.13
N SER A 139 1.56 1.09 -15.77
CA SER A 139 1.52 1.77 -17.08
C SER A 139 2.25 3.11 -17.08
N HIS A 140 2.03 3.91 -16.04
CA HIS A 140 2.63 5.24 -15.91
C HIS A 140 4.02 5.18 -15.27
N PHE A 141 4.22 4.36 -14.25
CA PHE A 141 5.38 4.51 -13.39
C PHE A 141 6.42 3.40 -13.53
N MET A 142 6.11 2.29 -14.19
CA MET A 142 7.05 1.17 -14.40
C MET A 142 7.10 0.66 -15.85
N SER A 143 6.25 1.14 -16.75
CA SER A 143 6.20 0.61 -18.12
C SER A 143 7.36 1.14 -18.96
N PRO A 144 8.04 0.29 -19.76
CA PRO A 144 8.93 0.75 -20.84
C PRO A 144 8.25 1.62 -21.91
N GLN A 145 6.91 1.65 -21.94
CA GLN A 145 6.12 2.47 -22.86
C GLN A 145 5.57 3.75 -22.20
N SER A 146 5.91 4.02 -20.94
CA SER A 146 5.44 5.23 -20.27
C SER A 146 5.97 6.50 -20.96
N ALA A 147 5.18 7.58 -20.91
CA ALA A 147 5.66 8.92 -21.27
C ALA A 147 6.74 9.43 -20.28
N TYR A 148 6.77 8.91 -19.06
CA TYR A 148 7.83 9.19 -18.10
C TYR A 148 9.02 8.25 -18.35
N VAL A 149 10.08 8.76 -19.00
CA VAL A 149 11.29 7.98 -19.32
C VAL A 149 11.94 7.33 -18.09
N GLN A 150 11.75 7.91 -16.91
CA GLN A 150 12.21 7.38 -15.63
C GLN A 150 11.55 6.03 -15.29
N ALA A 151 10.33 5.76 -15.76
CA ALA A 151 9.65 4.49 -15.59
C ALA A 151 10.37 3.35 -16.33
N HIS A 152 10.98 3.65 -17.48
CA HIS A 152 11.75 2.67 -18.27
C HIS A 152 12.97 2.21 -17.45
N HIS A 153 13.66 3.17 -16.82
CA HIS A 153 14.79 2.88 -15.96
C HIS A 153 14.37 2.16 -14.68
N LEU A 154 13.24 2.54 -14.06
CA LEU A 154 12.71 1.85 -12.89
C LEU A 154 12.40 0.38 -13.19
N TYR A 155 11.81 0.09 -14.36
CA TYR A 155 11.57 -1.27 -14.83
C TYR A 155 12.85 -2.09 -14.90
N ASN A 156 13.89 -1.54 -15.53
CA ASN A 156 15.17 -2.22 -15.68
C ASN A 156 15.82 -2.51 -14.33
N ARG A 157 15.83 -1.55 -13.40
CA ARG A 157 16.34 -1.76 -12.04
C ARG A 157 15.56 -2.83 -11.29
N TYR A 158 14.23 -2.86 -11.45
CA TYR A 158 13.39 -3.89 -10.87
C TYR A 158 13.73 -5.29 -11.43
N LEU A 159 13.91 -5.42 -12.75
CA LEU A 159 14.30 -6.69 -13.37
C LEU A 159 15.67 -7.17 -12.91
N GLU A 160 16.66 -6.27 -12.82
CA GLU A 160 17.99 -6.59 -12.30
C GLU A 160 17.92 -7.09 -10.86
N TYR A 161 17.21 -6.37 -10.00
CA TYR A 161 17.03 -6.80 -8.61
C TYR A 161 16.30 -8.15 -8.52
N LYS A 162 15.29 -8.39 -9.36
CA LYS A 162 14.57 -9.67 -9.38
C LYS A 162 15.50 -10.85 -9.70
N GLN A 163 16.57 -10.65 -10.47
CA GLN A 163 17.57 -11.69 -10.75
C GLN A 163 18.48 -11.99 -9.54
N THR A 164 18.46 -11.16 -8.49
CA THR A 164 19.26 -11.33 -7.28
C THR A 164 18.51 -12.02 -6.12
N LEU A 165 17.21 -12.26 -6.28
CA LEU A 165 16.33 -12.92 -5.30
C LEU A 165 16.31 -14.44 -5.50
#